data_AF-A0AA89Q9U0-F1
#
_entry.id   AF-A0AA89Q9U0-F1
#
_cell.length_a   1.000
_cell.length_b   1.000
_cell.length_c   1.000
_cell.angle_alpha   90.00
_cell.angle_beta   90.00
_cell.angle_gamma   90.00
#
_symmetry.space_group_name_H-M   'P 1'
#
loop_
_entity.id
_entity.type
_entity.pdbx_description
1 polymer ?
#
loop_
_entity_poly.entity_id
_entity_poly.type
_entity_poly.pdbx_seq_one_letter_code
_entity_poly.pdbx_strand_id
1 'polypeptide(L)'
;MSARRPYRSDASDARWALIEPVFAAWRASRTGPGTAARVHDLREIVNAILYVNRTGIPWEYLPHDFPPHKTVYDYYAKWEADGTTQQVHDLLRDKTRRAHGRRAEPTAAVIDAQSVKTSANVAEISEGIDAGKKIKGRKRHLITDTLGLVLAVVITAANVQDTTGGKLLLNDVAANHPSVSKVWADGGYQNSIFNHGALLGIDLEVVQRPRAKGLEPLPKRWVIERTFGWLMQHRRLARDYEALPQRSRAMIHWAMANEMSRELTGDPGLFPAALRKPPGPGTRQPSSISRADTVLSSSGATSGMTRSV
;
A
#
# COMPACT_ATOMS: atom_id res chain seq x y z
N MET A 1 -6.49 11.71 31.50
CA MET A 1 -7.35 11.85 30.31
C MET A 1 -8.33 10.69 30.31
N SER A 2 -9.61 10.92 29.99
CA SER A 2 -10.55 9.80 29.80
C SER A 2 -10.14 9.00 28.56
N ALA A 3 -10.30 7.69 28.57
CA ALA A 3 -9.99 6.85 27.41
C ALA A 3 -10.98 7.18 26.29
N ARG A 4 -10.49 7.65 25.14
CA ARG A 4 -11.35 7.87 23.96
C ARG A 4 -11.93 6.55 23.46
N ARG A 5 -13.04 6.63 22.74
CA ARG A 5 -13.62 5.44 22.10
C ARG A 5 -12.68 4.97 20.98
N PRO A 6 -12.27 3.68 20.94
CA PRO A 6 -11.37 3.19 19.91
C PRO A 6 -12.05 3.18 18.53
N TYR A 7 -11.30 3.51 17.49
CA TYR A 7 -11.73 3.36 16.09
C TYR A 7 -11.34 1.97 15.56
N ARG A 8 -12.02 1.50 14.51
CA ARG A 8 -11.73 0.19 13.87
C ARG A 8 -10.33 0.13 13.20
N SER A 9 -9.71 1.27 12.96
CA SER A 9 -8.32 1.42 12.50
C SER A 9 -7.30 1.04 13.57
N ASP A 10 -7.63 1.27 14.85
CA ASP A 10 -6.69 1.28 15.96
C ASP A 10 -6.03 -0.09 16.15
N ALA A 11 -4.79 -0.09 16.62
CA ALA A 11 -4.10 -1.30 17.02
C ALA A 11 -4.75 -1.84 18.31
N SER A 12 -5.20 -3.10 18.27
CA SER A 12 -5.49 -3.90 19.48
C SER A 12 -4.20 -4.09 20.29
N ASP A 13 -4.32 -4.55 21.55
CA ASP A 13 -3.14 -4.74 22.41
C ASP A 13 -2.16 -5.75 21.80
N ALA A 14 -2.70 -6.83 21.22
CA ALA A 14 -1.92 -7.83 20.49
C ALA A 14 -1.20 -7.24 19.27
N ARG A 15 -1.87 -6.38 18.48
CA ARG A 15 -1.24 -5.70 17.33
C ARG A 15 -0.19 -4.68 17.75
N TRP A 16 -0.43 -3.97 18.85
CA TRP A 16 0.53 -3.01 19.41
C TRP A 16 1.78 -3.72 19.91
N ALA A 17 1.64 -4.82 20.66
CA ALA A 17 2.77 -5.61 21.16
C ALA A 17 3.72 -6.14 20.07
N LEU A 18 3.27 -6.29 18.82
CA LEU A 18 4.13 -6.67 17.70
C LEU A 18 5.11 -5.56 17.25
N ILE A 19 4.76 -4.29 17.48
CA ILE A 19 5.46 -3.12 16.92
C ILE A 19 5.97 -2.12 17.98
N GLU A 20 5.40 -2.16 19.19
CA GLU A 20 5.78 -1.32 20.34
C GLU A 20 7.29 -1.30 20.60
N PRO A 21 8.04 -2.44 20.54
CA PRO A 21 9.48 -2.42 20.83
C PRO A 21 10.29 -1.52 19.89
N VAL A 22 9.87 -1.36 18.63
CA VAL A 22 10.52 -0.46 17.66
C VAL A 22 10.33 1.00 18.09
N PHE A 23 9.11 1.37 18.47
CA PHE A 23 8.77 2.72 18.93
C PHE A 23 9.36 3.04 20.30
N ALA A 24 9.44 2.04 21.19
CA ALA A 24 10.10 2.15 22.49
C ALA A 24 11.60 2.40 22.32
N ALA A 25 12.29 1.63 21.49
CA ALA A 25 13.71 1.81 21.18
C ALA A 25 13.97 3.18 20.52
N TRP A 26 13.17 3.57 19.52
CA TRP A 26 13.25 4.87 18.86
C TRP A 26 13.15 6.05 19.84
N ARG A 27 12.25 5.93 20.83
CA ARG A 27 12.03 6.92 21.90
C ARG A 27 13.16 6.91 22.93
N ALA A 28 13.66 5.74 23.31
CA ALA A 28 14.77 5.60 24.24
C ALA A 28 16.04 6.27 23.70
N SER A 29 16.38 6.05 22.42
CA SER A 29 17.56 6.66 21.78
C SER A 29 17.45 8.17 21.56
N ARG A 30 16.30 8.79 21.89
CA ARG A 30 16.00 10.23 21.78
C ARG A 30 15.61 10.84 23.13
N THR A 31 15.87 10.14 24.24
CA THR A 31 15.65 10.64 25.60
C THR A 31 17.00 10.86 26.28
N GLY A 32 17.23 12.06 26.80
CA GLY A 32 18.41 12.42 27.58
C GLY A 32 18.17 13.65 28.47
N PRO A 33 19.19 14.12 29.22
CA PRO A 33 19.07 15.33 30.04
C PRO A 33 18.55 16.52 29.22
N GLY A 34 17.59 17.27 29.78
CA GLY A 34 16.94 18.40 29.08
C GLY A 34 15.85 18.02 28.06
N THR A 35 15.51 16.74 27.88
CA THR A 35 14.37 16.36 27.02
C THR A 35 13.05 16.76 27.67
N ALA A 36 12.20 17.48 26.94
CA ALA A 36 10.90 17.94 27.42
C ALA A 36 9.97 16.77 27.84
N ALA A 37 9.05 17.04 28.76
CA ALA A 37 8.06 16.08 29.24
C ALA A 37 7.21 15.51 28.08
N ARG A 38 6.94 14.20 28.13
CA ARG A 38 6.24 13.48 27.06
C ARG A 38 4.73 13.76 27.12
N VAL A 39 4.18 14.41 26.10
CA VAL A 39 2.76 14.82 26.06
C VAL A 39 1.83 13.75 25.48
N HIS A 40 2.31 12.89 24.56
CA HIS A 40 1.48 11.91 23.85
C HIS A 40 2.07 10.49 23.85
N ASP A 41 1.18 9.49 23.92
CA ASP A 41 1.51 8.08 23.70
C ASP A 41 1.80 7.82 22.20
N LEU A 42 2.80 6.99 21.89
CA LEU A 42 3.10 6.62 20.51
C LEU A 42 2.04 5.70 19.93
N ARG A 43 1.35 4.90 20.76
CA ARG A 43 0.20 4.11 20.29
C ARG A 43 -0.88 5.00 19.70
N GLU A 44 -1.13 6.15 20.32
CA GLU A 44 -2.12 7.12 19.84
C GLU A 44 -1.68 7.89 18.60
N ILE A 45 -0.38 8.19 18.46
CA ILE A 45 0.19 8.67 17.21
C ILE A 45 0.02 7.62 16.09
N VAL A 46 0.31 6.35 16.36
CA VAL A 46 0.15 5.26 15.38
C VAL A 46 -1.32 5.03 15.02
N ASN A 47 -2.23 5.03 16.00
CA ASN A 47 -3.67 4.93 15.77
C ASN A 47 -4.17 6.07 14.87
N ALA A 48 -3.71 7.31 15.09
CA ALA A 48 -4.04 8.45 14.23
C ALA A 48 -3.50 8.30 12.80
N ILE A 49 -2.27 7.82 12.62
CA ILE A 49 -1.70 7.53 11.28
C ILE A 49 -2.50 6.42 10.58
N LEU A 50 -2.82 5.34 11.28
CA LEU A 50 -3.65 4.25 10.76
C LEU A 50 -5.07 4.73 10.40
N TYR A 51 -5.65 5.63 11.18
CA TYR A 51 -6.94 6.26 10.88
C TYR A 51 -6.87 7.08 9.58
N VAL A 52 -5.87 7.94 9.42
CA VAL A 52 -5.66 8.73 8.18
C VAL A 52 -5.42 7.83 6.98
N ASN A 53 -4.56 6.82 7.10
CA ASN A 53 -4.24 5.86 6.05
C ASN A 53 -5.51 5.11 5.57
N ARG A 54 -6.31 4.62 6.53
CA ARG A 54 -7.54 3.87 6.26
C ARG A 54 -8.64 4.73 5.66
N THR A 55 -8.89 5.91 6.23
CA THR A 55 -10.04 6.77 5.89
C THR A 55 -9.78 7.74 4.73
N GLY A 56 -8.51 8.09 4.48
CA GLY A 56 -8.10 9.00 3.42
C GLY A 56 -8.38 10.47 3.69
N ILE A 57 -8.74 10.85 4.92
CA ILE A 57 -8.99 12.26 5.28
C ILE A 57 -7.72 13.12 5.11
N PRO A 58 -7.85 14.45 4.91
CA PRO A 58 -6.74 15.38 5.12
C PRO A 58 -6.29 15.38 6.59
N TRP A 59 -5.01 15.62 6.85
CA TRP A 59 -4.46 15.63 8.21
C TRP A 59 -5.17 16.63 9.14
N GLU A 60 -5.51 17.82 8.65
CA GLU A 60 -6.22 18.87 9.40
C GLU A 60 -7.61 18.45 9.91
N TYR A 61 -8.22 17.43 9.30
CA TYR A 61 -9.54 16.88 9.68
C TYR A 61 -9.42 15.67 10.60
N LEU A 62 -8.24 15.42 11.19
CA LEU A 62 -8.06 14.38 12.20
C LEU A 62 -8.99 14.67 13.41
N PRO A 63 -9.78 13.68 13.87
CA PRO A 63 -10.67 13.84 15.02
C PRO A 63 -9.98 14.42 16.26
N HIS A 64 -10.68 15.29 17.00
CA HIS A 64 -10.14 16.04 18.13
C HIS A 64 -9.83 15.20 19.39
N ASP A 65 -10.19 13.91 19.40
CA ASP A 65 -9.82 12.97 20.45
C ASP A 65 -8.45 12.31 20.21
N PHE A 66 -7.89 12.41 19.00
CA PHE A 66 -6.49 12.08 18.73
C PHE A 66 -5.53 13.22 19.14
N PRO A 67 -4.22 12.95 19.25
CA PRO A 67 -3.20 13.98 19.36
C PRO A 67 -3.30 15.00 18.20
N PRO A 68 -2.91 16.28 18.40
CA PRO A 68 -3.06 17.33 17.39
C PRO A 68 -2.43 16.95 16.04
N HIS A 69 -3.12 17.25 14.93
CA HIS A 69 -2.72 16.79 13.61
C HIS A 69 -1.29 17.16 13.20
N LYS A 70 -0.81 18.36 13.59
CA LYS A 70 0.58 18.79 13.37
C LYS A 70 1.56 17.86 14.06
N THR A 71 1.31 17.53 15.33
CA THR A 71 2.12 16.60 16.11
C THR A 71 2.12 15.20 15.50
N VAL A 72 0.96 14.67 15.11
CA VAL A 72 0.87 13.36 14.43
C VAL A 72 1.67 13.36 13.12
N TYR A 73 1.52 14.42 12.31
CA TYR A 73 2.26 14.57 11.07
C TYR A 73 3.77 14.71 11.30
N ASP A 74 4.21 15.41 12.35
CA ASP A 74 5.62 15.55 12.71
C ASP A 74 6.27 14.21 13.08
N TYR A 75 5.55 13.34 13.81
CA TYR A 75 6.01 11.99 14.11
C TYR A 75 6.06 11.12 12.85
N TYR A 76 5.00 11.10 12.05
CA TYR A 76 4.98 10.45 10.73
C TYR A 76 6.14 10.90 9.83
N ALA A 77 6.40 12.21 9.80
CA ALA A 77 7.47 12.83 9.04
C ALA A 77 8.88 12.47 9.54
N LYS A 78 9.06 12.28 10.86
CA LYS A 78 10.32 11.80 11.43
C LYS A 78 10.51 10.31 11.14
N TRP A 79 9.48 9.49 11.39
CA TRP A 79 9.51 8.03 11.22
C TRP A 79 9.63 7.54 9.78
N GLU A 80 9.27 8.34 8.77
CA GLU A 80 9.63 8.01 7.39
C GLU A 80 11.07 8.42 7.08
N ALA A 81 11.50 9.60 7.54
CA ALA A 81 12.83 10.14 7.22
C ALA A 81 13.98 9.37 7.89
N ASP A 82 13.77 8.79 9.07
CA ASP A 82 14.76 7.96 9.79
C ASP A 82 14.53 6.45 9.62
N GLY A 83 13.64 6.04 8.71
CA GLY A 83 13.41 4.63 8.37
C GLY A 83 12.57 3.83 9.37
N THR A 84 12.16 4.39 10.52
CA THR A 84 11.35 3.69 11.55
C THR A 84 10.10 3.02 10.98
N THR A 85 9.40 3.68 10.05
CA THR A 85 8.21 3.15 9.37
C THR A 85 8.53 1.88 8.57
N GLN A 86 9.68 1.86 7.90
CA GLN A 86 10.15 0.70 7.13
C GLN A 86 10.61 -0.43 8.05
N GLN A 87 11.29 -0.11 9.16
CA GLN A 87 11.66 -1.10 10.18
C GLN A 87 10.45 -1.83 10.77
N VAL A 88 9.35 -1.12 11.05
CA VAL A 88 8.08 -1.72 11.51
C VAL A 88 7.46 -2.62 10.45
N HIS A 89 7.47 -2.16 9.19
CA HIS A 89 7.00 -2.95 8.05
C HIS A 89 7.79 -4.26 7.89
N ASP A 90 9.11 -4.19 7.91
CA ASP A 90 10.00 -5.32 7.66
C ASP A 90 9.94 -6.33 8.82
N LEU A 91 9.87 -5.86 10.07
CA LEU A 91 9.60 -6.71 11.24
C LEU A 91 8.31 -7.52 11.11
N LEU A 92 7.24 -6.89 10.62
CA LEU A 92 5.95 -7.55 10.43
C LEU A 92 5.96 -8.49 9.22
N ARG A 93 6.65 -8.13 8.14
CA ARG A 93 6.87 -9.01 6.98
C ARG A 93 7.57 -10.30 7.40
N ASP A 94 8.68 -10.19 8.12
CA ASP A 94 9.47 -11.33 8.55
C ASP A 94 8.69 -12.27 9.47
N LYS A 95 7.91 -11.71 10.41
CA LYS A 95 6.97 -12.48 11.25
C LYS A 95 5.89 -13.16 10.40
N THR A 96 5.28 -12.45 9.45
CA THR A 96 4.23 -12.99 8.57
C THR A 96 4.76 -14.13 7.70
N ARG A 97 5.95 -13.98 7.10
CA ARG A 97 6.59 -15.04 6.30
C ARG A 97 6.85 -16.30 7.12
N ARG A 98 7.35 -16.15 8.36
CA ARG A 98 7.56 -17.28 9.29
C ARG A 98 6.24 -17.97 9.69
N ALA A 99 5.18 -17.20 9.95
CA ALA A 99 3.85 -17.75 10.22
C ALA A 99 3.27 -18.55 9.04
N HIS A 100 3.63 -18.19 7.80
CA HIS A 100 3.32 -18.94 6.58
C HIS A 100 4.31 -20.07 6.26
N GLY A 101 5.14 -20.49 7.21
CA GLY A 101 6.12 -21.57 7.02
C GLY A 101 7.23 -21.24 6.01
N ARG A 102 7.50 -19.96 5.74
CA ARG A 102 8.56 -19.50 4.84
C ARG A 102 9.73 -18.92 5.64
N ARG A 103 10.93 -18.95 5.04
CA ARG A 103 12.09 -18.19 5.55
C ARG A 103 11.75 -16.70 5.53
N ALA A 104 12.21 -15.94 6.53
CA ALA A 104 12.07 -14.48 6.56
C ALA A 104 12.57 -13.86 5.25
N GLU A 105 13.76 -14.26 4.80
CA GLU A 105 14.31 -13.79 3.54
C GLU A 105 13.77 -14.61 2.33
N PRO A 106 13.13 -13.97 1.32
CA PRO A 106 12.65 -14.62 0.10
C PRO A 106 13.77 -14.91 -0.90
N THR A 107 13.53 -15.88 -1.78
CA THR A 107 14.40 -16.19 -2.94
C THR A 107 13.82 -15.78 -4.28
N ALA A 108 12.51 -15.52 -4.31
CA ALA A 108 11.79 -15.20 -5.52
C ALA A 108 10.71 -14.14 -5.26
N ALA A 109 10.54 -13.26 -6.22
CA ALA A 109 9.69 -12.07 -6.11
C ALA A 109 8.97 -11.74 -7.44
N VAL A 110 8.04 -10.80 -7.39
CA VAL A 110 7.21 -10.34 -8.52
C VAL A 110 7.27 -8.82 -8.58
N ILE A 111 7.48 -8.26 -9.77
CA ILE A 111 7.58 -6.82 -10.03
C ILE A 111 6.44 -6.31 -10.92
N ASP A 112 5.81 -5.19 -10.52
CA ASP A 112 4.72 -4.54 -11.27
C ASP A 112 4.55 -3.06 -10.87
N ALA A 113 3.84 -2.27 -11.67
CA ALA A 113 3.70 -0.82 -11.52
C ALA A 113 2.25 -0.30 -11.66
N GLN A 114 1.75 0.32 -10.58
CA GLN A 114 0.42 0.95 -10.54
C GLN A 114 0.52 2.48 -10.70
N SER A 115 -0.18 3.02 -11.69
CA SER A 115 -0.32 4.48 -11.87
C SER A 115 -1.56 4.96 -11.12
N VAL A 116 -1.43 6.03 -10.33
CA VAL A 116 -2.51 6.65 -9.54
C VAL A 116 -2.59 8.15 -9.79
N LYS A 117 -3.81 8.69 -9.67
CA LYS A 117 -4.02 10.13 -9.75
C LYS A 117 -3.44 10.82 -8.52
N THR A 118 -2.92 12.02 -8.70
CA THR A 118 -2.48 12.95 -7.65
C THR A 118 -3.60 13.90 -7.24
N SER A 119 -3.49 14.51 -6.06
CA SER A 119 -4.23 15.70 -5.65
C SER A 119 -3.55 16.99 -6.15
N ALA A 120 -4.26 18.11 -6.12
CA ALA A 120 -3.78 19.40 -6.63
C ALA A 120 -2.60 20.01 -5.82
N ASN A 121 -2.30 19.49 -4.64
CA ASN A 121 -1.18 19.93 -3.79
C ASN A 121 0.13 19.16 -4.04
N VAL A 122 0.19 18.33 -5.08
CA VAL A 122 1.41 17.62 -5.49
C VAL A 122 2.20 18.50 -6.47
N ALA A 123 3.49 18.70 -6.21
CA ALA A 123 4.34 19.53 -7.05
C ALA A 123 4.56 18.89 -8.44
N GLU A 124 4.47 19.69 -9.50
CA GLU A 124 4.50 19.22 -10.90
C GLU A 124 5.75 18.40 -11.25
N ILE A 125 6.92 18.77 -10.70
CA ILE A 125 8.18 18.02 -10.84
C ILE A 125 8.11 16.55 -10.37
N SER A 126 7.12 16.23 -9.54
CA SER A 126 6.91 14.92 -8.93
C SER A 126 5.66 14.18 -9.43
N GLU A 127 5.01 14.70 -10.47
CA GLU A 127 3.90 14.06 -11.18
C GLU A 127 4.12 14.09 -12.69
N GLY A 128 3.30 13.33 -13.43
CA GLY A 128 3.38 13.24 -14.88
C GLY A 128 2.12 12.60 -15.45
N ILE A 129 2.08 12.41 -16.77
CA ILE A 129 0.93 11.77 -17.44
C ILE A 129 1.34 10.37 -17.93
N ASP A 130 0.69 9.35 -17.38
CA ASP A 130 0.63 8.03 -18.00
C ASP A 130 -0.37 8.11 -19.17
N ALA A 131 0.16 8.23 -20.39
CA ALA A 131 -0.65 8.38 -21.60
C ALA A 131 -1.50 7.13 -21.90
N GLY A 132 -0.98 5.93 -21.62
CA GLY A 132 -1.68 4.66 -21.85
C GLY A 132 -2.88 4.49 -20.93
N LYS A 133 -2.73 4.87 -19.65
CA LYS A 133 -3.82 4.80 -18.64
C LYS A 133 -4.65 6.10 -18.54
N LYS A 134 -4.23 7.16 -19.24
CA LYS A 134 -4.80 8.54 -19.17
C LYS A 134 -4.86 9.08 -17.73
N ILE A 135 -3.79 8.87 -16.96
CA ILE A 135 -3.67 9.27 -15.55
C ILE A 135 -2.63 10.37 -15.40
N LYS A 136 -3.04 11.59 -15.00
CA LYS A 136 -2.13 12.58 -14.41
C LYS A 136 -1.88 12.20 -12.94
N GLY A 137 -0.62 11.94 -12.60
CA GLY A 137 -0.19 11.69 -11.23
C GLY A 137 1.15 10.95 -11.12
N ARG A 138 1.19 9.91 -10.29
CA ARG A 138 2.40 9.16 -9.94
C ARG A 138 2.27 7.66 -10.25
N LYS A 139 3.40 7.01 -10.43
CA LYS A 139 3.53 5.55 -10.50
C LYS A 139 4.15 5.00 -9.22
N ARG A 140 3.58 3.90 -8.76
CA ARG A 140 4.04 3.07 -7.65
C ARG A 140 4.61 1.79 -8.24
N HIS A 141 5.93 1.71 -8.31
CA HIS A 141 6.62 0.49 -8.69
C HIS A 141 6.86 -0.31 -7.42
N LEU A 142 6.43 -1.58 -7.38
CA LEU A 142 6.59 -2.48 -6.24
C LEU A 142 7.34 -3.74 -6.66
N ILE A 143 8.19 -4.25 -5.75
CA ILE A 143 8.54 -5.68 -5.73
C ILE A 143 7.87 -6.30 -4.50
N THR A 144 7.25 -7.46 -4.70
CA THR A 144 6.64 -8.28 -3.64
C THR A 144 7.19 -9.71 -3.66
N ASP A 145 7.21 -10.38 -2.52
CA ASP A 145 7.49 -11.82 -2.46
C ASP A 145 6.35 -12.67 -3.04
N THR A 146 6.51 -13.99 -3.05
CA THR A 146 5.47 -14.94 -3.51
C THR A 146 4.22 -15.03 -2.61
N LEU A 147 4.17 -14.31 -1.48
CA LEU A 147 2.97 -14.15 -0.64
C LEU A 147 2.26 -12.81 -0.92
N GLY A 148 2.91 -11.87 -1.59
CA GLY A 148 2.40 -10.50 -1.84
C GLY A 148 2.84 -9.51 -0.76
N LEU A 149 3.84 -9.87 0.04
CA LEU A 149 4.43 -8.96 1.01
C LEU A 149 5.48 -8.12 0.30
N VAL A 150 5.43 -6.81 0.50
CA VAL A 150 6.29 -5.84 -0.18
C VAL A 150 7.75 -6.02 0.29
N LEU A 151 8.68 -5.93 -0.67
CA LEU A 151 10.12 -5.93 -0.43
C LEU A 151 10.71 -4.54 -0.69
N ALA A 152 10.34 -3.94 -1.82
CA ALA A 152 10.83 -2.64 -2.27
C ALA A 152 9.71 -1.79 -2.88
N VAL A 153 9.79 -0.47 -2.73
CA VAL A 153 8.79 0.50 -3.21
C VAL A 153 9.47 1.74 -3.76
N VAL A 154 9.24 2.05 -5.04
CA VAL A 154 9.71 3.27 -5.69
C VAL A 154 8.52 4.07 -6.21
N ILE A 155 8.49 5.37 -5.91
CA ILE A 155 7.45 6.29 -6.35
C ILE A 155 8.05 7.27 -7.37
N THR A 156 7.46 7.34 -8.56
CA THR A 156 7.90 8.25 -9.64
C THR A 156 6.75 9.07 -10.19
N ALA A 157 7.04 10.10 -10.99
CA ALA A 157 6.05 10.70 -11.90
C ALA A 157 5.47 9.63 -12.85
N ALA A 158 4.20 9.75 -13.26
CA ALA A 158 3.51 8.69 -14.00
C ALA A 158 3.92 8.55 -15.48
N ASN A 159 4.64 9.53 -16.04
CA ASN A 159 5.26 9.45 -17.36
C ASN A 159 6.56 8.62 -17.38
N VAL A 160 7.15 8.32 -16.21
CA VAL A 160 8.34 7.46 -16.13
C VAL A 160 8.00 6.04 -16.58
N GLN A 161 8.89 5.43 -17.36
CA GLN A 161 8.71 4.06 -17.86
C GLN A 161 8.89 3.05 -16.72
N ASP A 162 8.10 1.98 -16.76
CA ASP A 162 8.09 0.93 -15.72
C ASP A 162 9.44 0.19 -15.69
N THR A 163 10.10 0.08 -16.85
CA THR A 163 11.49 -0.40 -16.97
C THR A 163 12.49 0.45 -16.18
N THR A 164 12.32 1.77 -16.14
CA THR A 164 13.21 2.68 -15.38
C THR A 164 12.96 2.57 -13.87
N GLY A 165 11.69 2.59 -13.45
CA GLY A 165 11.32 2.38 -12.05
C GLY A 165 11.74 1.00 -11.53
N GLY A 166 11.63 -0.02 -12.38
CA GLY A 166 12.02 -1.39 -12.04
C GLY A 166 13.53 -1.58 -11.84
N LYS A 167 14.39 -0.89 -12.59
CA LYS A 167 15.85 -0.93 -12.33
C LYS A 167 16.21 -0.38 -10.94
N LEU A 168 15.52 0.67 -10.49
CA LEU A 168 15.70 1.23 -9.15
C LEU A 168 15.28 0.22 -8.07
N LEU A 169 14.15 -0.48 -8.27
CA LEU A 169 13.70 -1.55 -7.38
C LEU A 169 14.66 -2.75 -7.34
N LEU A 170 15.23 -3.14 -8.47
CA LEU A 170 16.20 -4.24 -8.51
C LEU A 170 17.48 -3.89 -7.76
N ASN A 171 17.96 -2.63 -7.82
CA ASN A 171 19.09 -2.18 -7.01
C ASN A 171 18.78 -2.29 -5.50
N ASP A 172 17.59 -1.85 -5.09
CA ASP A 172 17.12 -1.90 -3.69
C ASP A 172 17.02 -3.36 -3.19
N VAL A 173 16.42 -4.24 -3.99
CA VAL A 173 16.32 -5.68 -3.69
C VAL A 173 17.69 -6.37 -3.69
N ALA A 174 18.60 -6.04 -4.60
CA ALA A 174 19.94 -6.63 -4.59
C ALA A 174 20.76 -6.24 -3.35
N ALA A 175 20.58 -5.00 -2.86
CA ALA A 175 21.26 -4.50 -1.67
C ALA A 175 20.66 -5.03 -0.36
N ASN A 176 19.33 -5.03 -0.24
CA ASN A 176 18.61 -5.31 1.01
C ASN A 176 18.04 -6.74 1.10
N HIS A 177 17.92 -7.44 -0.03
CA HIS A 177 17.35 -8.79 -0.16
C HIS A 177 18.22 -9.73 -1.03
N PRO A 178 19.51 -9.94 -0.66
CA PRO A 178 20.50 -10.62 -1.51
C PRO A 178 20.24 -12.11 -1.76
N SER A 179 19.22 -12.71 -1.13
CA SER A 179 18.80 -14.09 -1.41
C SER A 179 17.80 -14.17 -2.57
N VAL A 180 17.23 -13.04 -3.02
CA VAL A 180 16.33 -12.97 -4.18
C VAL A 180 17.13 -13.13 -5.48
N SER A 181 17.08 -14.33 -6.05
CA SER A 181 17.74 -14.65 -7.32
C SER A 181 16.78 -14.74 -8.51
N LYS A 182 15.46 -14.64 -8.27
CA LYS A 182 14.43 -14.76 -9.33
C LYS A 182 13.34 -13.68 -9.19
N VAL A 183 13.06 -12.95 -10.28
CA VAL A 183 11.98 -11.95 -10.34
C VAL A 183 11.08 -12.20 -11.54
N TRP A 184 9.77 -12.29 -11.31
CA TRP A 184 8.78 -12.37 -12.38
C TRP A 184 8.24 -10.99 -12.74
N ALA A 185 8.30 -10.66 -14.02
CA ALA A 185 7.86 -9.40 -14.58
C ALA A 185 6.70 -9.58 -15.56
N ASP A 186 6.04 -8.46 -15.81
CA ASP A 186 4.97 -8.26 -16.78
C ASP A 186 5.56 -7.97 -18.21
N GLY A 187 4.75 -8.10 -19.26
CA GLY A 187 5.18 -7.91 -20.65
C GLY A 187 5.40 -6.46 -21.09
N GLY A 188 5.13 -5.47 -20.23
CA GLY A 188 5.46 -4.06 -20.42
C GLY A 188 6.90 -3.70 -20.04
N TYR A 189 7.63 -4.62 -19.40
CA TYR A 189 9.05 -4.46 -19.11
C TYR A 189 9.90 -4.78 -20.34
N GLN A 190 10.77 -3.84 -20.72
CA GLN A 190 11.66 -3.97 -21.89
C GLN A 190 12.93 -4.77 -21.56
N ASN A 191 13.55 -5.39 -22.57
CA ASN A 191 14.77 -6.21 -22.46
C ASN A 191 15.89 -5.59 -21.60
N SER A 192 16.00 -4.26 -21.52
CA SER A 192 17.06 -3.61 -20.73
C SER A 192 16.95 -3.78 -19.21
N ILE A 193 15.80 -4.19 -18.64
CA ILE A 193 15.71 -4.55 -17.21
C ILE A 193 16.26 -5.95 -16.94
N PHE A 194 16.20 -6.86 -17.92
CA PHE A 194 16.66 -8.24 -17.79
C PHE A 194 18.19 -8.30 -17.70
N ASN A 195 18.86 -7.55 -18.58
CA ASN A 195 20.31 -7.35 -18.51
C ASN A 195 20.72 -6.68 -17.18
N HIS A 196 19.93 -5.74 -16.68
CA HIS A 196 20.18 -5.07 -15.40
C HIS A 196 20.05 -6.02 -14.20
N GLY A 197 19.03 -6.89 -14.19
CA GLY A 197 18.90 -7.94 -13.19
C GLY A 197 20.05 -8.94 -13.22
N ALA A 198 20.45 -9.39 -14.42
CA ALA A 198 21.57 -10.32 -14.58
C ALA A 198 22.89 -9.78 -14.00
N LEU A 199 23.15 -8.48 -14.15
CA LEU A 199 24.31 -7.80 -13.51
C LEU A 199 24.24 -7.79 -11.97
N LEU A 200 23.05 -7.92 -11.40
CA LEU A 200 22.79 -7.99 -9.95
C LEU A 200 22.64 -9.43 -9.44
N GLY A 201 22.83 -10.45 -10.29
CA GLY A 201 22.58 -11.85 -9.94
C GLY A 201 21.10 -12.26 -9.87
N ILE A 202 20.20 -11.45 -10.42
CA ILE A 202 18.75 -11.65 -10.41
C ILE A 202 18.26 -12.05 -11.80
N ASP A 203 17.82 -13.30 -11.96
CA ASP A 203 17.16 -13.80 -13.16
C ASP A 203 15.74 -13.20 -13.27
N LEU A 204 15.48 -12.41 -14.32
CA LEU A 204 14.16 -11.89 -14.63
C LEU A 204 13.45 -12.71 -15.71
N GLU A 205 12.17 -12.99 -15.50
CA GLU A 205 11.33 -13.78 -16.41
C GLU A 205 10.01 -13.06 -16.72
N VAL A 206 9.70 -12.84 -18.00
CA VAL A 206 8.39 -12.33 -18.43
C VAL A 206 7.36 -13.45 -18.32
N VAL A 207 6.35 -13.27 -17.46
CA VAL A 207 5.19 -14.16 -17.44
C VAL A 207 4.19 -13.71 -18.51
N GLN A 208 4.28 -14.31 -19.70
CA GLN A 208 3.35 -14.03 -20.80
C GLN A 208 1.95 -14.57 -20.53
N ARG A 209 0.93 -13.91 -21.11
CA ARG A 209 -0.47 -14.36 -21.04
C ARG A 209 -0.68 -15.59 -21.93
N PRO A 210 -1.37 -16.65 -21.46
CA PRO A 210 -1.81 -17.72 -22.36
C PRO A 210 -2.74 -17.16 -23.45
N ARG A 211 -2.68 -17.75 -24.64
CA ARG A 211 -3.39 -17.29 -25.85
C ARG A 211 -4.92 -17.52 -25.83
N ALA A 212 -5.46 -18.01 -24.71
CA ALA A 212 -6.87 -18.40 -24.56
C ALA A 212 -7.81 -17.20 -24.39
N LYS A 213 -9.05 -17.32 -24.88
CA LYS A 213 -10.10 -16.31 -24.68
C LYS A 213 -10.66 -16.38 -23.25
N GLY A 214 -10.05 -15.67 -22.31
CA GLY A 214 -10.57 -15.52 -20.95
C GLY A 214 -9.70 -14.62 -20.06
N LEU A 215 -10.27 -14.14 -18.96
CA LEU A 215 -9.51 -13.57 -17.85
C LEU A 215 -9.00 -14.70 -16.96
N GLU A 216 -8.01 -15.45 -17.44
CA GLU A 216 -7.32 -16.47 -16.63
C GLU A 216 -6.20 -15.80 -15.79
N PRO A 217 -6.27 -15.87 -14.44
CA PRO A 217 -5.24 -15.29 -13.58
C PRO A 217 -3.92 -16.03 -13.75
N LEU A 218 -2.88 -15.31 -14.17
CA LEU A 218 -1.51 -15.84 -14.23
C LEU A 218 -1.03 -16.16 -12.80
N PRO A 219 -0.80 -17.43 -12.42
CA PRO A 219 -0.70 -17.83 -11.01
C PRO A 219 0.38 -17.10 -10.20
N LYS A 220 1.49 -16.72 -10.85
CA LYS A 220 2.59 -15.97 -10.22
C LYS A 220 2.34 -14.45 -10.17
N ARG A 221 1.63 -13.87 -11.16
CA ARG A 221 1.36 -12.42 -11.24
C ARG A 221 0.20 -11.96 -10.35
N TRP A 222 -0.81 -12.80 -10.17
CA TRP A 222 -2.00 -12.48 -9.37
C TRP A 222 -1.65 -11.98 -7.95
N VAL A 223 -0.52 -12.41 -7.41
CA VAL A 223 -0.01 -12.04 -6.08
C VAL A 223 0.24 -10.53 -5.92
N ILE A 224 0.93 -9.88 -6.87
CA ILE A 224 1.20 -8.42 -6.79
C ILE A 224 -0.04 -7.60 -7.17
N GLU A 225 -0.83 -8.07 -8.14
CA GLU A 225 -2.11 -7.46 -8.53
C GLU A 225 -3.09 -7.45 -7.35
N ARG A 226 -3.14 -8.52 -6.55
CA ARG A 226 -3.86 -8.58 -5.27
C ARG A 226 -3.29 -7.60 -4.24
N THR A 227 -1.98 -7.46 -4.15
CA THR A 227 -1.32 -6.53 -3.22
C THR A 227 -1.74 -5.08 -3.52
N PHE A 228 -1.76 -4.68 -4.79
CA PHE A 228 -2.35 -3.41 -5.21
C PHE A 228 -3.84 -3.31 -4.82
N GLY A 229 -4.61 -4.39 -4.97
CA GLY A 229 -6.01 -4.46 -4.50
C GLY A 229 -6.18 -4.22 -2.99
N TRP A 230 -5.26 -4.73 -2.16
CA TRP A 230 -5.22 -4.46 -0.72
C TRP A 230 -4.89 -2.99 -0.43
N LEU A 231 -3.86 -2.44 -1.08
CA LEU A 231 -3.48 -1.03 -0.93
C LEU A 231 -4.64 -0.08 -1.29
N MET A 232 -5.42 -0.40 -2.33
CA MET A 232 -6.57 0.41 -2.73
C MET A 232 -7.74 0.42 -1.72
N GLN A 233 -7.77 -0.49 -0.73
CA GLN A 233 -8.73 -0.43 0.37
C GLN A 233 -8.36 0.59 1.45
N HIS A 234 -7.11 1.03 1.50
CA HIS A 234 -6.69 2.17 2.32
C HIS A 234 -6.97 3.43 1.52
N ARG A 235 -8.01 4.18 1.90
CA ARG A 235 -8.52 5.29 1.07
C ARG A 235 -7.47 6.37 0.81
N ARG A 236 -6.48 6.53 1.70
CA ARG A 236 -5.33 7.43 1.51
C ARG A 236 -4.43 7.02 0.33
N LEU A 237 -4.50 5.76 -0.11
CA LEU A 237 -3.78 5.24 -1.26
C LEU A 237 -4.65 5.14 -2.53
N ALA A 238 -5.96 5.39 -2.48
CA ALA A 238 -6.80 5.41 -3.69
C ALA A 238 -6.46 6.57 -4.65
N ARG A 239 -5.79 7.60 -4.12
CA ARG A 239 -5.22 8.76 -4.82
C ARG A 239 -3.94 9.14 -4.06
N ASP A 240 -2.91 9.65 -4.72
CA ASP A 240 -1.75 10.18 -4.00
C ASP A 240 -2.04 11.61 -3.53
N TYR A 241 -2.07 11.79 -2.20
CA TYR A 241 -2.29 13.07 -1.53
C TYR A 241 -1.00 13.68 -0.98
N GLU A 242 0.11 12.93 -1.00
CA GLU A 242 1.33 13.29 -0.29
C GLU A 242 2.21 14.21 -1.15
N ALA A 243 2.58 15.37 -0.61
CA ALA A 243 3.41 16.34 -1.33
C ALA A 243 4.73 15.73 -1.84
N LEU A 244 5.36 14.85 -1.05
CA LEU A 244 6.64 14.21 -1.37
C LEU A 244 6.48 12.72 -1.70
N PRO A 245 7.16 12.18 -2.74
CA PRO A 245 7.12 10.75 -3.08
C PRO A 245 7.51 9.81 -1.93
N GLN A 246 8.44 10.24 -1.07
CA GLN A 246 8.92 9.48 0.10
C GLN A 246 7.81 9.27 1.15
N ARG A 247 6.92 10.26 1.31
CA ARG A 247 5.74 10.14 2.18
C ARG A 247 4.69 9.21 1.55
N SER A 248 4.49 9.27 0.23
CA SER A 248 3.63 8.32 -0.51
C SER A 248 4.08 6.87 -0.30
N ARG A 249 5.40 6.64 -0.30
CA ARG A 249 6.02 5.35 0.06
C ARG A 249 5.73 4.94 1.51
N ALA A 250 5.85 5.82 2.50
CA ALA A 250 5.48 5.49 3.88
C ALA A 250 4.00 5.11 4.05
N MET A 251 3.08 5.74 3.33
CA MET A 251 1.67 5.34 3.37
C MET A 251 1.46 3.89 2.90
N ILE A 252 2.27 3.40 1.96
CA ILE A 252 2.26 1.99 1.52
C ILE A 252 2.81 1.07 2.64
N HIS A 253 3.94 1.43 3.27
CA HIS A 253 4.47 0.66 4.40
C HIS A 253 3.48 0.61 5.59
N TRP A 254 2.80 1.71 5.92
CA TRP A 254 1.76 1.74 6.96
C TRP A 254 0.54 0.86 6.61
N ALA A 255 0.09 0.89 5.35
CA ALA A 255 -0.99 0.03 4.87
C ALA A 255 -0.62 -1.46 5.00
N MET A 256 0.57 -1.84 4.54
CA MET A 256 1.08 -3.22 4.63
C MET A 256 1.29 -3.66 6.08
N ALA A 257 1.84 -2.79 6.94
CA ALA A 257 1.96 -3.05 8.39
C ALA A 257 0.59 -3.25 9.06
N ASN A 258 -0.45 -2.51 8.66
CA ASN A 258 -1.81 -2.73 9.15
C ASN A 258 -2.34 -4.12 8.76
N GLU A 259 -2.21 -4.53 7.50
CA GLU A 259 -2.70 -5.85 7.07
C GLU A 259 -1.93 -7.00 7.72
N MET A 260 -0.60 -6.93 7.76
CA MET A 260 0.26 -7.95 8.35
C MET A 260 0.05 -8.10 9.87
N SER A 261 -0.06 -6.98 10.61
CA SER A 261 -0.35 -7.04 12.06
C SER A 261 -1.72 -7.64 12.36
N ARG A 262 -2.75 -7.37 11.53
CA ARG A 262 -4.07 -8.00 11.65
C ARG A 262 -4.03 -9.49 11.36
N GLU A 263 -3.33 -9.89 10.29
CA GLU A 263 -3.15 -11.30 9.94
C GLU A 263 -2.46 -12.08 11.07
N LEU A 264 -1.37 -11.55 11.63
CA LEU A 264 -0.60 -12.20 12.70
C LEU A 264 -1.35 -12.34 14.03
N THR A 265 -2.38 -11.53 14.26
CA THR A 265 -3.15 -11.51 15.53
C THR A 265 -4.53 -12.15 15.43
N GLY A 266 -4.95 -12.53 14.22
CA GLY A 266 -6.33 -13.00 13.98
C GLY A 266 -7.38 -11.89 14.03
N ASP A 267 -6.98 -10.63 14.23
CA ASP A 267 -7.90 -9.48 14.22
C ASP A 267 -8.65 -9.43 12.88
N PRO A 268 -9.99 -9.35 12.87
CA PRO A 268 -10.76 -9.33 11.64
C PRO A 268 -10.41 -8.09 10.81
N GLY A 269 -9.62 -8.33 9.76
CA GLY A 269 -9.52 -7.44 8.61
C GLY A 269 -10.87 -7.32 7.90
N LEU A 270 -10.93 -6.48 6.87
CA LEU A 270 -12.08 -6.45 5.97
C LEU A 270 -12.04 -7.58 4.92
N PHE A 271 -11.04 -8.46 5.00
CA PHE A 271 -10.87 -9.61 4.11
C PHE A 271 -11.08 -10.94 4.84
N PRO A 272 -12.05 -11.76 4.41
CA PRO A 272 -12.10 -13.17 4.80
C PRO A 272 -10.84 -13.92 4.31
N ALA A 273 -10.40 -14.93 5.08
CA ALA A 273 -9.27 -15.77 4.71
C ALA A 273 -9.40 -16.43 3.30
N ALA A 274 -10.63 -16.57 2.80
CA ALA A 274 -10.94 -17.06 1.45
C ALA A 274 -10.21 -16.30 0.33
N LEU A 275 -10.01 -14.97 0.46
CA LEU A 275 -9.34 -14.15 -0.56
C LEU A 275 -7.79 -14.24 -0.49
N ARG A 276 -7.23 -14.99 0.47
CA ARG A 276 -5.79 -15.25 0.57
C ARG A 276 -5.33 -16.41 -0.33
N LYS A 277 -6.24 -17.29 -0.78
CA LYS A 277 -5.93 -18.35 -1.73
C LYS A 277 -6.00 -17.83 -3.18
N PRO A 278 -5.15 -18.29 -4.11
CA PRO A 278 -5.34 -18.01 -5.52
C PRO A 278 -6.73 -18.51 -5.97
N PRO A 279 -7.39 -17.82 -6.92
CA PRO A 279 -8.61 -18.34 -7.52
C PRO A 279 -8.33 -19.74 -8.09
N GLY A 280 -9.16 -20.71 -7.72
CA GLY A 280 -9.07 -22.05 -8.29
C GLY A 280 -9.32 -22.02 -9.79
N PRO A 281 -8.82 -23.01 -10.55
CA PRO A 281 -9.11 -23.11 -11.98
C PRO A 281 -10.64 -23.12 -12.19
N GLY A 282 -11.13 -22.17 -13.00
CA GLY A 282 -12.57 -21.95 -13.25
C GLY A 282 -13.27 -20.89 -12.41
N THR A 283 -12.63 -20.30 -11.39
CA THR A 283 -13.28 -19.25 -10.56
C THR A 283 -13.34 -17.91 -11.31
N ARG A 284 -14.49 -17.57 -11.91
CA ARG A 284 -14.71 -16.20 -12.44
C ARG A 284 -14.69 -15.21 -11.28
N GLN A 285 -13.76 -14.25 -11.30
CA GLN A 285 -13.91 -13.07 -10.46
C GLN A 285 -15.13 -12.25 -10.94
N PRO A 286 -15.86 -11.56 -10.04
CA PRO A 286 -16.79 -10.52 -10.47
C PRO A 286 -16.03 -9.49 -11.29
N SER A 287 -16.53 -9.19 -12.49
CA SER A 287 -15.89 -8.26 -13.40
C SER A 287 -15.62 -6.92 -12.71
N SER A 288 -14.44 -6.35 -12.96
CA SER A 288 -14.11 -4.97 -12.58
C SER A 288 -15.28 -4.04 -12.87
N ILE A 289 -15.69 -3.22 -11.90
CA ILE A 289 -16.76 -2.23 -12.06
C ILE A 289 -16.31 -1.20 -13.10
N SER A 290 -16.67 -1.48 -14.35
CA SER A 290 -16.66 -0.51 -15.45
C SER A 290 -17.90 0.35 -15.30
N ARG A 291 -17.72 1.68 -15.28
CA ARG A 291 -18.83 2.63 -15.22
C ARG A 291 -19.55 2.69 -16.57
N ALA A 292 -20.80 2.26 -16.60
CA ALA A 292 -21.89 2.84 -17.40
C ALA A 292 -23.22 2.38 -16.77
N ASP A 293 -24.32 3.09 -17.09
CA ASP A 293 -25.70 2.89 -16.60
C ASP A 293 -26.09 3.66 -15.33
N THR A 294 -25.89 4.98 -15.37
CA THR A 294 -26.87 5.91 -14.79
C THR A 294 -27.85 6.31 -15.89
N VAL A 295 -28.85 5.46 -16.15
CA VAL A 295 -29.97 5.81 -17.04
C VAL A 295 -30.87 6.81 -16.31
N LEU A 296 -31.04 7.99 -16.92
CA LEU A 296 -32.09 8.93 -16.55
C LEU A 296 -33.46 8.28 -16.78
N SER A 297 -34.23 8.03 -15.71
CA SER A 297 -35.66 7.79 -15.81
C SER A 297 -36.42 9.01 -15.29
N SER A 298 -36.55 10.02 -16.15
CA SER A 298 -37.53 11.08 -15.97
C SER A 298 -38.93 10.54 -16.33
N SER A 299 -39.75 10.29 -15.31
CA SER A 299 -41.22 10.25 -15.43
C SER A 299 -41.76 11.32 -14.47
N GLY A 300 -42.46 12.36 -14.91
CA GLY A 300 -43.32 12.42 -16.10
C GLY A 300 -44.73 11.95 -15.78
N ALA A 301 -45.28 12.44 -14.66
CA ALA A 301 -46.68 12.25 -14.28
C ALA A 301 -47.43 13.57 -14.48
N THR A 302 -48.22 13.66 -15.55
CA THR A 302 -49.09 14.80 -15.86
C THR A 302 -50.51 14.33 -16.14
N SER A 303 -51.47 15.13 -15.66
CA SER A 303 -52.92 15.09 -15.94
C SER A 303 -53.76 14.05 -15.18
N GLY A 304 -54.90 14.52 -14.65
CA GLY A 304 -55.84 13.74 -13.82
C GLY A 304 -56.89 14.59 -13.10
N MET A 305 -57.37 15.65 -13.76
CA MET A 305 -58.21 16.74 -13.25
C MET A 305 -59.66 16.33 -12.90
N THR A 306 -60.20 16.79 -11.76
CA THR A 306 -61.64 17.10 -11.47
C THR A 306 -61.73 17.67 -10.03
N ARG A 307 -62.24 18.90 -9.81
CA ARG A 307 -63.66 19.28 -9.55
C ARG A 307 -64.34 18.35 -8.52
N SER A 308 -65.05 18.77 -7.49
CA SER A 308 -65.63 20.08 -7.13
C SER A 308 -65.43 20.29 -5.61
N VAL A 309 -65.67 21.46 -5.02
CA VAL A 309 -66.25 22.70 -5.57
C VAL A 309 -65.17 23.76 -5.74
#